data_AF-A0A519K0C6-F1
#
_entry.id   AF-A0A519K0C6-F1
#
_cell.length_a   1.000
_cell.length_b   1.000
_cell.length_c   1.000
_cell.angle_alpha   90.00
_cell.angle_beta   90.00
_cell.angle_gamma   90.00
#
_symmetry.space_group_name_H-M   'P 1'
#
loop_
_entity.id
_entity.type
_entity.pdbx_description
1 polymer ?
#
loop_
_entity_poly.entity_id
_entity_poly.type
_entity_poly.pdbx_seq_one_letter_code
_entity_poly.pdbx_strand_id
1 'polypeptide(L)'
;VICFLMYRKFIAGPKEDDAANEMFVAQQNFQKALDGTKADSLYTLALKGSEGKFGFEKIASEYSGTDAGNMANYYAGVCYLNLKKYPEAIASFEKFKSKDSMLSILAVGATGDALSQQGKQAEALEKYLKAADMNKNEFTTPRFLLKAGQVELVLGKKADALKHFTEIKEKYELSPEGANIDAMIGLAQ
;
A
#
# COMPACT_ATOMS: atom_id res chain seq x y z
N VAL A 1 32.44 -1.37 -10.21
CA VAL A 1 31.77 -0.11 -10.65
C VAL A 1 31.44 -0.11 -12.14
N ILE A 2 32.35 -0.51 -13.04
CA ILE A 2 32.11 -0.54 -14.50
C ILE A 2 31.01 -1.53 -14.93
N CYS A 3 30.94 -2.73 -14.33
CA CYS A 3 29.88 -3.71 -14.62
C CYS A 3 28.47 -3.24 -14.22
N PHE A 4 28.35 -2.48 -13.11
CA PHE A 4 27.10 -1.89 -12.65
C PHE A 4 26.61 -0.78 -13.61
N LEU A 5 27.54 0.03 -14.13
CA LEU A 5 27.23 1.09 -15.10
C LEU A 5 26.82 0.54 -16.47
N MET A 6 27.46 -0.53 -16.95
CA MET A 6 27.05 -1.21 -18.19
C MET A 6 25.68 -1.89 -18.06
N TYR A 7 25.41 -2.59 -16.95
CA TYR A 7 24.10 -3.19 -16.69
C TYR A 7 23.00 -2.13 -16.66
N ARG A 8 23.22 -1.00 -15.97
CA ARG A 8 22.22 0.07 -15.88
C ARG A 8 21.93 0.72 -17.24
N LYS A 9 22.94 0.91 -18.09
CA LYS A 9 22.82 1.66 -19.34
C LYS A 9 22.37 0.83 -20.55
N PHE A 10 22.74 -0.44 -20.63
CA PHE A 10 22.46 -1.28 -21.80
C PHE A 10 21.42 -2.38 -21.57
N ILE A 11 21.09 -2.71 -20.31
CA ILE A 11 20.14 -3.77 -19.98
C ILE A 11 18.97 -3.21 -19.18
N ALA A 12 19.24 -2.48 -18.09
CA ALA A 12 18.18 -1.97 -17.22
C ALA A 12 17.42 -0.81 -17.87
N GLY A 13 18.08 0.13 -18.54
CA GLY A 13 17.42 1.26 -19.23
C GLY A 13 16.38 0.82 -20.28
N PRO A 14 16.76 0.02 -21.29
CA PRO A 14 15.78 -0.47 -22.28
C PRO A 14 14.67 -1.33 -21.67
N LYS A 15 15.01 -2.18 -20.69
CA LYS A 15 14.00 -2.98 -19.96
C LYS A 15 13.04 -2.13 -19.13
N GLU A 16 13.50 -1.01 -18.59
CA GLU A 16 12.69 -0.06 -17.85
C GLU A 16 11.67 0.61 -18.78
N ASP A 17 12.13 1.09 -19.94
CA ASP A 17 11.26 1.73 -20.94
C ASP A 17 10.20 0.76 -21.47
N ASP A 18 10.60 -0.49 -21.77
CA ASP A 18 9.68 -1.56 -22.17
C ASP A 18 8.68 -1.89 -21.05
N ALA A 19 9.14 -2.02 -19.81
CA ALA A 19 8.28 -2.29 -18.66
C ALA A 19 7.27 -1.17 -18.42
N ALA A 20 7.70 0.10 -18.52
CA ALA A 20 6.82 1.26 -18.38
C ALA A 20 5.75 1.29 -19.50
N ASN A 21 6.14 0.98 -20.74
CA ASN A 21 5.22 0.87 -21.87
C ASN A 21 4.20 -0.25 -21.69
N GLU A 22 4.62 -1.41 -21.18
CA GLU A 22 3.71 -2.52 -20.86
C GLU A 22 2.78 -2.17 -19.69
N MET A 23 3.27 -1.43 -18.69
CA MET A 23 2.51 -1.06 -17.50
C MET A 23 1.41 -0.02 -17.75
N PHE A 24 1.54 0.79 -18.79
CA PHE A 24 0.63 1.90 -19.06
C PHE A 24 -0.84 1.46 -19.15
N VAL A 25 -1.14 0.36 -19.85
CA VAL A 25 -2.51 -0.17 -19.96
C VAL A 25 -3.01 -0.74 -18.64
N ALA A 26 -2.14 -1.41 -17.88
CA ALA A 26 -2.47 -1.90 -16.54
C ALA A 26 -2.80 -0.74 -15.57
N GLN A 27 -2.04 0.36 -15.62
CA GLN A 27 -2.31 1.58 -14.84
C GLN A 27 -3.61 2.26 -15.25
N GLN A 28 -3.94 2.31 -16.53
CA GLN A 28 -5.23 2.85 -16.97
C GLN A 28 -6.41 2.03 -16.44
N ASN A 29 -6.33 0.71 -16.49
CA ASN A 29 -7.37 -0.16 -15.91
C ASN A 29 -7.45 0.01 -14.40
N PHE A 30 -6.31 0.11 -13.71
CA PHE A 30 -6.25 0.39 -12.29
C PHE A 30 -6.94 1.72 -11.93
N GLN A 31 -6.65 2.78 -12.68
CA GLN A 31 -7.26 4.09 -12.45
C GLN A 31 -8.78 4.03 -12.68
N LYS A 32 -9.22 3.39 -13.77
CA LYS A 32 -10.65 3.15 -14.01
C LYS A 32 -11.31 2.33 -12.89
N ALA A 33 -10.56 1.41 -12.26
CA ALA A 33 -11.06 0.62 -11.14
C ALA A 33 -11.28 1.47 -9.89
N LEU A 34 -10.44 2.48 -9.65
CA LEU A 34 -10.61 3.43 -8.55
C LEU A 34 -11.84 4.33 -8.74
N ASP A 35 -12.12 4.71 -9.99
CA ASP A 35 -13.17 5.70 -10.32
C ASP A 35 -14.55 5.08 -10.62
N GLY A 36 -14.63 3.75 -10.79
CA GLY A 36 -15.78 3.08 -11.41
C GLY A 36 -16.54 2.08 -10.53
N THR A 37 -17.76 1.74 -10.96
CA THR A 37 -18.65 0.77 -10.28
C THR A 37 -18.37 -0.70 -10.59
N LYS A 38 -17.43 -1.00 -11.50
CA LYS A 38 -16.98 -2.37 -11.87
C LYS A 38 -15.52 -2.62 -11.49
N ALA A 39 -15.14 -2.19 -10.30
CA ALA A 39 -13.76 -2.19 -9.82
C ALA A 39 -13.09 -3.57 -9.92
N ASP A 40 -13.76 -4.65 -9.52
CA ASP A 40 -13.18 -6.01 -9.49
C ASP A 40 -12.72 -6.50 -10.87
N SER A 41 -13.54 -6.28 -11.91
CA SER A 41 -13.17 -6.67 -13.27
C SER A 41 -11.96 -5.87 -13.76
N LEU A 42 -11.93 -4.57 -13.46
CA LEU A 42 -10.84 -3.67 -13.87
C LEU A 42 -9.54 -3.96 -13.12
N TYR A 43 -9.60 -4.28 -11.82
CA TYR A 43 -8.44 -4.76 -11.07
C TYR A 43 -7.91 -6.09 -11.60
N THR A 44 -8.79 -6.98 -12.03
CA THR A 44 -8.39 -8.25 -12.66
C THR A 44 -7.68 -8.00 -13.99
N LEU A 45 -8.19 -7.09 -14.82
CA LEU A 45 -7.53 -6.69 -16.07
C LEU A 45 -6.17 -6.02 -15.80
N ALA A 46 -6.09 -5.16 -14.78
CA ALA A 46 -4.84 -4.54 -14.38
C ALA A 46 -3.79 -5.57 -13.89
N LEU A 47 -4.22 -6.62 -13.19
CA LEU A 47 -3.35 -7.69 -12.71
C LEU A 47 -2.87 -8.63 -13.81
N LYS A 48 -3.80 -9.11 -14.65
CA LYS A 48 -3.55 -10.16 -15.65
C LYS A 48 -3.12 -9.62 -17.01
N GLY A 49 -3.46 -8.37 -17.30
CA GLY A 49 -3.22 -7.73 -18.59
C GLY A 49 -4.49 -7.64 -19.43
N SER A 50 -4.46 -6.75 -20.41
CA SER A 50 -5.53 -6.54 -21.39
C SER A 50 -4.94 -5.98 -22.67
N GLU A 51 -5.69 -6.03 -23.77
CA GLU A 51 -5.31 -5.35 -25.03
C GLU A 51 -3.93 -5.79 -25.57
N GLY A 52 -3.55 -7.05 -25.32
CA GLY A 52 -2.25 -7.60 -25.72
C GLY A 52 -1.06 -7.13 -24.87
N LYS A 53 -1.31 -6.32 -23.83
CA LYS A 53 -0.32 -5.80 -22.88
C LYS A 53 -0.28 -6.60 -21.59
N PHE A 54 0.87 -6.59 -20.94
CA PHE A 54 1.05 -7.30 -19.67
C PHE A 54 0.32 -6.62 -18.52
N GLY A 55 -0.16 -7.43 -17.57
CA GLY A 55 -0.65 -6.94 -16.29
C GLY A 55 0.45 -6.87 -15.24
N PHE A 56 0.15 -6.26 -14.10
CA PHE A 56 1.12 -6.05 -13.02
C PHE A 56 1.80 -7.34 -12.54
N GLU A 57 1.11 -8.48 -12.53
CA GLU A 57 1.74 -9.75 -12.13
C GLU A 57 2.88 -10.15 -13.06
N LYS A 58 2.62 -10.09 -14.37
CA LYS A 58 3.60 -10.46 -15.38
C LYS A 58 4.73 -9.44 -15.41
N ILE A 59 4.42 -8.15 -15.33
CA ILE A 59 5.43 -7.08 -15.30
C ILE A 59 6.36 -7.24 -14.09
N ALA A 60 5.80 -7.49 -12.90
CA ALA A 60 6.57 -7.71 -11.68
C ALA A 60 7.53 -8.91 -11.78
N SER A 61 7.15 -9.96 -12.52
CA SER A 61 7.98 -11.15 -12.73
C SER A 61 9.04 -10.98 -13.83
N GLU A 62 8.64 -10.55 -15.03
CA GLU A 62 9.49 -10.46 -16.23
C GLU A 62 10.51 -9.33 -16.13
N TYR A 63 10.11 -8.22 -15.50
CA TYR A 63 10.95 -7.04 -15.29
C TYR A 63 11.43 -6.94 -13.84
N SER A 64 11.55 -8.07 -13.14
CA SER A 64 12.14 -8.09 -11.80
C SER A 64 13.54 -7.45 -11.79
N GLY A 65 13.76 -6.53 -10.86
CA GLY A 65 15.01 -5.76 -10.75
C GLY A 65 15.03 -4.42 -11.51
N THR A 66 13.94 -4.07 -12.20
CA THR A 66 13.67 -2.72 -12.73
C THR A 66 12.80 -1.92 -11.73
N ASP A 67 12.78 -0.60 -11.84
CA ASP A 67 11.94 0.26 -11.00
C ASP A 67 10.46 0.04 -11.35
N ALA A 68 10.14 -0.11 -12.63
CA ALA A 68 8.83 -0.48 -13.13
C ALA A 68 8.34 -1.85 -12.60
N GLY A 69 9.19 -2.88 -12.62
CA GLY A 69 8.87 -4.18 -12.05
C GLY A 69 8.67 -4.13 -10.53
N ASN A 70 9.45 -3.31 -9.83
CA ASN A 70 9.23 -3.04 -8.41
C ASN A 70 7.87 -2.35 -8.20
N MET A 71 7.56 -1.30 -8.95
CA MET A 71 6.29 -0.57 -8.87
C MET A 71 5.08 -1.46 -9.21
N ALA A 72 5.24 -2.38 -10.15
CA ALA A 72 4.22 -3.37 -10.48
C ALA A 72 3.88 -4.28 -9.28
N ASN A 73 4.83 -4.60 -8.40
CA ASN A 73 4.54 -5.33 -7.15
C ASN A 73 3.62 -4.52 -6.22
N TYR A 74 3.83 -3.21 -6.10
CA TYR A 74 2.95 -2.35 -5.30
C TYR A 74 1.53 -2.34 -5.87
N TYR A 75 1.39 -2.06 -7.17
CA TYR A 75 0.07 -2.04 -7.80
C TYR A 75 -0.63 -3.40 -7.75
N ALA A 76 0.10 -4.49 -7.98
CA ALA A 76 -0.44 -5.83 -7.83
C ALA A 76 -0.98 -6.06 -6.40
N GLY A 77 -0.23 -5.64 -5.38
CA GLY A 77 -0.66 -5.72 -3.98
C GLY A 77 -1.98 -4.98 -3.73
N VAL A 78 -2.12 -3.76 -4.26
CA VAL A 78 -3.36 -2.98 -4.12
C VAL A 78 -4.52 -3.63 -4.87
N CYS A 79 -4.31 -4.13 -6.10
CA CYS A 79 -5.34 -4.86 -6.82
C CYS A 79 -5.80 -6.10 -6.05
N TYR A 80 -4.86 -6.90 -5.54
CA TYR A 80 -5.17 -8.09 -4.76
C TYR A 80 -5.94 -7.75 -3.48
N LEU A 81 -5.56 -6.67 -2.79
CA LEU A 81 -6.26 -6.20 -1.60
C LEU A 81 -7.72 -5.87 -1.90
N ASN A 82 -7.97 -5.12 -2.97
CA ASN A 82 -9.33 -4.76 -3.40
C ASN A 82 -10.14 -5.99 -3.86
N LEU A 83 -9.48 -6.97 -4.48
CA LEU A 83 -10.08 -8.26 -4.85
C LEU A 83 -10.22 -9.24 -3.68
N LYS A 84 -9.93 -8.81 -2.44
CA LYS A 84 -9.98 -9.62 -1.22
C LYS A 84 -9.06 -10.84 -1.24
N LYS A 85 -8.03 -10.80 -2.08
CA LYS A 85 -6.95 -11.80 -2.18
C LYS A 85 -5.81 -11.42 -1.24
N TYR A 86 -6.10 -11.48 0.05
CA TYR A 86 -5.21 -10.95 1.09
C TYR A 86 -3.82 -11.61 1.13
N PRO A 87 -3.67 -12.95 0.98
CA PRO A 87 -2.35 -13.58 0.94
C PRO A 87 -1.49 -13.08 -0.23
N GLU A 88 -2.07 -12.96 -1.42
CA GLU A 88 -1.39 -12.45 -2.62
C GLU A 88 -1.05 -10.96 -2.50
N ALA A 89 -1.91 -10.18 -1.84
CA ALA A 89 -1.66 -8.77 -1.55
C ALA A 89 -0.41 -8.62 -0.66
N ILE A 90 -0.34 -9.35 0.45
CA ILE A 90 0.80 -9.34 1.38
C ILE A 90 2.07 -9.76 0.64
N ALA A 91 2.05 -10.87 -0.09
CA ALA A 91 3.21 -11.35 -0.85
C ALA A 91 3.70 -10.34 -1.89
N SER A 92 2.80 -9.55 -2.49
CA SER A 92 3.17 -8.50 -3.44
C SER A 92 3.77 -7.28 -2.74
N PHE A 93 3.20 -6.84 -1.61
CA PHE A 93 3.76 -5.74 -0.82
C PHE A 93 5.12 -6.07 -0.20
N GLU A 94 5.38 -7.33 0.18
CA GLU A 94 6.69 -7.77 0.68
C GLU A 94 7.79 -7.77 -0.40
N LYS A 95 7.41 -7.98 -1.66
CA LYS A 95 8.33 -7.88 -2.80
C LYS A 95 8.63 -6.45 -3.19
N PHE A 96 7.72 -5.52 -2.91
CA PHE A 96 7.94 -4.10 -3.13
C PHE A 96 9.00 -3.56 -2.16
N LYS A 97 10.09 -3.01 -2.70
CA LYS A 97 11.17 -2.44 -1.93
C LYS A 97 11.37 -0.99 -2.31
N SER A 98 11.25 -0.10 -1.34
CA SER A 98 11.68 1.29 -1.49
C SER A 98 12.13 1.84 -0.14
N LYS A 99 13.28 2.52 -0.13
CA LYS A 99 13.97 2.89 1.11
C LYS A 99 13.28 4.00 1.88
N ASP A 100 12.82 5.05 1.20
CA ASP A 100 12.18 6.22 1.82
C ASP A 100 11.12 6.81 0.88
N SER A 101 10.15 5.98 0.47
CA SER A 101 9.00 6.48 -0.30
C SER A 101 7.73 6.42 0.51
N MET A 102 6.85 7.40 0.30
CA MET A 102 5.48 7.37 0.80
C MET A 102 4.78 6.05 0.45
N LEU A 103 5.08 5.47 -0.72
CA LEU A 103 4.55 4.18 -1.15
C LEU A 103 5.00 3.02 -0.25
N SER A 104 6.21 3.05 0.31
CA SER A 104 6.67 2.03 1.26
C SER A 104 5.82 2.03 2.52
N ILE A 105 5.49 3.23 3.01
CA ILE A 105 4.63 3.42 4.19
C ILE A 105 3.23 2.91 3.88
N LEU A 106 2.68 3.30 2.72
CA LEU A 106 1.37 2.83 2.26
C LEU A 106 1.32 1.32 2.06
N ALA A 107 2.39 0.69 1.54
CA ALA A 107 2.47 -0.76 1.36
C ALA A 107 2.47 -1.50 2.71
N VAL A 108 3.20 -1.00 3.70
CA VAL A 108 3.19 -1.56 5.07
C VAL A 108 1.80 -1.39 5.69
N GLY A 109 1.19 -0.21 5.54
CA GLY A 109 -0.18 0.04 5.97
C GLY A 109 -1.21 -0.88 5.30
N ALA A 110 -1.13 -1.05 3.98
CA ALA A 110 -2.00 -1.92 3.19
C ALA A 110 -1.79 -3.41 3.53
N THR A 111 -0.59 -3.79 3.95
CA THR A 111 -0.32 -5.11 4.54
C THR A 111 -1.10 -5.25 5.86
N GLY A 112 -1.12 -4.20 6.69
CA GLY A 112 -1.97 -4.14 7.88
C GLY A 112 -3.45 -4.27 7.55
N ASP A 113 -3.92 -3.60 6.50
CA ASP A 113 -5.31 -3.71 6.02
C ASP A 113 -5.64 -5.16 5.62
N ALA A 114 -4.77 -5.82 4.85
CA ALA A 114 -4.92 -7.22 4.47
C ALA A 114 -5.01 -8.15 5.70
N LEU A 115 -4.12 -7.95 6.67
CA LEU A 115 -4.09 -8.75 7.91
C LEU A 115 -5.35 -8.53 8.76
N SER A 116 -5.80 -7.28 8.89
CA SER A 116 -7.01 -6.95 9.65
C SER A 116 -8.25 -7.60 9.03
N GLN A 117 -8.35 -7.62 7.70
CA GLN A 117 -9.44 -8.30 6.98
C GLN A 117 -9.39 -9.84 7.13
N GLN A 118 -8.21 -10.40 7.36
CA GLN A 118 -8.05 -11.82 7.73
C GLN A 118 -8.33 -12.11 9.21
N GLY A 119 -8.73 -11.10 10.01
CA GLY A 119 -8.95 -11.24 11.44
C GLY A 119 -7.68 -11.25 12.28
N LYS A 120 -6.51 -11.03 11.66
CA LYS A 120 -5.19 -11.01 12.33
C LYS A 120 -4.91 -9.64 12.93
N GLN A 121 -5.76 -9.23 13.87
CA GLN A 121 -5.76 -7.86 14.41
C GLN A 121 -4.45 -7.48 15.11
N ALA A 122 -3.81 -8.39 15.85
CA ALA A 122 -2.53 -8.12 16.49
C ALA A 122 -1.41 -7.86 15.46
N GLU A 123 -1.32 -8.67 14.41
CA GLU A 123 -0.34 -8.50 13.34
C GLU A 123 -0.62 -7.21 12.54
N ALA A 124 -1.90 -6.88 12.31
CA ALA A 124 -2.31 -5.64 11.66
C ALA A 124 -1.88 -4.40 12.45
N LEU A 125 -2.06 -4.42 13.78
CA LEU A 125 -1.62 -3.36 14.67
C LEU A 125 -0.12 -3.08 14.54
N GLU A 126 0.71 -4.13 14.54
CA GLU A 126 2.16 -3.98 14.35
C GLU A 126 2.50 -3.31 13.02
N LYS A 127 1.79 -3.65 11.93
CA LYS A 127 1.99 -3.00 10.63
C LYS A 127 1.56 -1.54 10.63
N TYR A 128 0.43 -1.20 11.24
CA TYR A 128 -0.03 0.19 11.30
C TYR A 128 0.90 1.07 12.12
N LEU A 129 1.32 0.61 13.31
CA LEU A 129 2.28 1.34 14.13
C LEU A 129 3.61 1.52 13.40
N LYS A 130 4.11 0.46 12.75
CA LYS A 130 5.30 0.56 11.90
C LYS A 130 5.14 1.59 10.79
N ALA A 131 3.99 1.61 10.10
CA ALA A 131 3.73 2.59 9.04
C ALA A 131 3.66 4.02 9.60
N ALA A 132 3.04 4.23 10.76
CA ALA A 132 2.97 5.53 11.42
C ALA A 132 4.36 6.08 11.80
N ASP A 133 5.28 5.19 12.20
CA ASP A 133 6.63 5.53 12.66
C ASP A 133 7.72 5.56 11.57
N MET A 134 7.49 4.95 10.40
CA MET A 134 8.49 4.87 9.31
C MET A 134 8.97 6.24 8.84
N ASN A 135 8.06 7.20 8.69
CA ASN A 135 8.40 8.59 8.37
C ASN A 135 7.27 9.49 8.88
N LYS A 136 7.50 10.20 9.98
CA LYS A 136 6.46 11.01 10.61
C LYS A 136 6.10 12.20 9.74
N ASN A 137 4.84 12.25 9.30
CA ASN A 137 4.33 13.34 8.46
C ASN A 137 2.81 13.50 8.61
N GLU A 138 2.32 14.67 8.19
CA GLU A 138 0.92 15.08 8.31
C GLU A 138 -0.09 14.22 7.53
N PHE A 139 0.38 13.33 6.63
CA PHE A 139 -0.49 12.55 5.76
C PHE A 139 -0.59 11.07 6.16
N THR A 140 0.53 10.38 6.33
CA THR A 140 0.52 8.94 6.62
C THR A 140 0.45 8.66 8.11
N THR A 141 1.04 9.50 8.97
CA THR A 141 1.05 9.26 10.41
C THR A 141 -0.35 9.28 11.02
N PRO A 142 -1.17 10.34 10.89
CA PRO A 142 -2.52 10.33 11.47
C PRO A 142 -3.40 9.21 10.89
N ARG A 143 -3.24 8.93 9.59
CA ARG A 143 -3.96 7.83 8.92
C ARG A 143 -3.70 6.46 9.54
N PHE A 144 -2.44 6.14 9.82
CA PHE A 144 -2.08 4.84 10.39
C PHE A 144 -2.24 4.78 11.90
N LEU A 145 -2.08 5.90 12.61
CA LEU A 145 -2.44 5.99 14.03
C LEU A 145 -3.94 5.77 14.24
N LEU A 146 -4.79 6.29 13.35
CA LEU A 146 -6.24 6.09 13.44
C LEU A 146 -6.59 4.61 13.28
N LYS A 147 -6.01 3.94 12.27
CA LYS A 147 -6.19 2.51 12.03
C LYS A 147 -5.65 1.66 13.18
N ALA A 148 -4.50 2.02 13.76
CA ALA A 148 -3.94 1.36 14.93
C ALA A 148 -4.91 1.47 16.13
N GLY A 149 -5.38 2.67 16.44
CA GLY A 149 -6.33 2.90 17.53
C GLY A 149 -7.66 2.16 17.34
N GLN A 150 -8.18 2.10 16.10
CA GLN A 150 -9.38 1.31 15.79
C GLN A 150 -9.17 -0.19 16.04
N VAL A 151 -8.02 -0.73 15.64
CA VAL A 151 -7.67 -2.13 15.92
C VAL A 151 -7.46 -2.37 17.43
N GLU A 152 -6.87 -1.42 18.13
CA GLU A 152 -6.71 -1.48 19.59
C GLU A 152 -8.05 -1.52 20.31
N LEU A 153 -9.06 -0.76 19.86
CA LEU A 153 -10.42 -0.88 20.37
C LEU A 153 -11.00 -2.29 20.18
N VAL A 154 -10.82 -2.87 18.99
CA VAL A 154 -11.25 -4.26 18.71
C VAL A 154 -10.54 -5.26 19.61
N LEU A 155 -9.27 -5.02 19.93
CA LEU A 155 -8.46 -5.84 20.83
C LEU A 155 -8.72 -5.55 22.32
N GLY A 156 -9.62 -4.61 22.66
CA GLY A 156 -9.90 -4.20 24.04
C GLY A 156 -8.83 -3.31 24.68
N LYS A 157 -7.82 -2.86 23.93
CA LYS A 157 -6.72 -2.00 24.38
C LYS A 157 -7.12 -0.51 24.36
N LYS A 158 -8.17 -0.18 25.09
CA LYS A 158 -8.74 1.18 25.11
C LYS A 158 -7.75 2.29 25.47
N ALA A 159 -6.86 2.03 26.43
CA ALA A 159 -5.87 3.03 26.85
C ALA A 159 -4.87 3.38 25.74
N ASP A 160 -4.41 2.38 24.98
CA ASP A 160 -3.51 2.59 23.85
C ASP A 160 -4.24 3.31 22.71
N ALA A 161 -5.49 2.90 22.42
CA ALA A 161 -6.32 3.56 21.42
C ALA A 161 -6.53 5.05 21.75
N LEU A 162 -6.87 5.35 23.00
CA LEU A 162 -7.03 6.72 23.49
C LEU A 162 -5.76 7.55 23.28
N LYS A 163 -4.60 6.99 23.60
CA LYS A 163 -3.31 7.66 23.39
C LYS A 163 -3.09 8.03 21.93
N HIS A 164 -3.34 7.11 21.00
CA HIS A 164 -3.18 7.38 19.56
C HIS A 164 -4.19 8.42 19.04
N PHE A 165 -5.45 8.35 19.49
CA PHE A 165 -6.46 9.33 19.11
C PHE A 165 -6.18 10.72 19.66
N THR A 166 -5.70 10.82 20.90
CA THR A 166 -5.25 12.09 21.48
C THR A 166 -4.06 12.65 20.70
N GLU A 167 -3.09 11.81 20.31
CA GLU A 167 -1.97 12.28 19.47
C GLU A 167 -2.44 12.85 18.13
N ILE A 168 -3.42 12.21 17.48
CA ILE A 168 -4.04 12.75 16.25
C ILE A 168 -4.69 14.11 16.51
N LYS A 169 -5.43 14.24 17.60
CA LYS A 169 -6.08 15.50 17.97
C LYS A 169 -5.07 16.62 18.21
N GLU A 170 -3.98 16.34 18.91
CA GLU A 170 -3.03 17.37 19.33
C GLU A 170 -2.04 17.78 18.24
N LYS A 171 -1.61 16.82 17.40
CA LYS A 171 -0.53 17.05 16.42
C LYS A 171 -1.01 17.11 14.99
N TYR A 172 -2.17 16.52 14.69
CA TYR A 172 -2.67 16.31 13.33
C TYR A 172 -4.12 16.79 13.17
N GLU A 173 -4.53 17.82 13.91
CA GLU A 173 -5.90 18.34 13.93
C GLU A 173 -6.42 18.74 12.53
N LEU A 174 -5.52 19.27 11.69
CA LEU A 174 -5.82 19.69 10.32
C LEU A 174 -5.89 18.54 9.30
N SER A 175 -5.55 17.32 9.71
CA SER A 175 -5.67 16.13 8.87
C SER A 175 -7.14 15.70 8.72
N PRO A 176 -7.51 14.98 7.65
CA PRO A 176 -8.84 14.39 7.53
C PRO A 176 -9.24 13.52 8.73
N GLU A 177 -8.28 12.82 9.32
CA GLU A 177 -8.47 11.99 10.51
C GLU A 177 -8.71 12.82 11.77
N GLY A 178 -8.05 13.98 11.90
CA GLY A 178 -8.25 14.93 13.00
C GLY A 178 -9.68 15.46 13.08
N ALA A 179 -10.30 15.74 11.93
CA ALA A 179 -11.65 16.31 11.86
C ALA A 179 -12.74 15.46 12.56
N ASN A 180 -12.55 14.14 12.66
CA ASN A 180 -13.53 13.23 13.26
C ASN A 180 -12.99 12.47 14.49
N ILE A 181 -11.84 12.89 15.03
CA ILE A 181 -11.14 12.12 16.05
C ILE A 181 -11.82 12.12 17.41
N ASP A 182 -12.59 13.16 17.73
CA ASP A 182 -13.30 13.28 19.00
C ASP A 182 -14.31 12.14 19.24
N ALA A 183 -14.97 11.66 18.18
CA ALA A 183 -15.85 10.51 18.27
C ALA A 183 -15.07 9.24 18.66
N MET A 184 -13.85 9.07 18.12
CA MET A 184 -13.00 7.92 18.43
C MET A 184 -12.45 8.01 19.87
N ILE A 185 -12.09 9.21 20.33
CA ILE A 185 -11.72 9.46 21.73
C ILE A 185 -12.86 9.05 22.67
N GLY A 186 -14.10 9.44 22.37
CA GLY A 186 -15.27 9.07 23.17
C GLY A 186 -15.52 7.55 23.24
N LEU A 187 -15.22 6.81 22.17
CA LEU A 187 -15.32 5.33 22.17
C LEU A 187 -14.21 4.65 22.98
N ALA A 188 -13.05 5.31 23.12
CA ALA A 188 -11.89 4.79 23.85
C ALA A 188 -11.92 5.09 25.36
N GLN A 189 -12.87 5.91 25.81
CA GLN A 189 -13.12 6.20 27.23
C GLN A 189 -13.91 5.10 27.95
#